data_AF-A0A7J5Y2L2-F1
#
_entry.id   AF-A0A7J5Y2L2-F1
#
_cell.length_a   1.000
_cell.length_b   1.000
_cell.length_c   1.000
_cell.angle_alpha   90.00
_cell.angle_beta   90.00
_cell.angle_gamma   90.00
#
_symmetry.space_group_name_H-M   'P 1'
#
loop_
_entity.id
_entity.type
_entity.pdbx_description
1 polymer ?
#
loop_
_entity_poly.entity_id
_entity_poly.type
_entity_poly.pdbx_seq_one_letter_code
_entity_poly.pdbx_strand_id
1 'polypeptide(L)'
;MLYNLQFTQALAALSTKFSPEERQAWSTSGALKKNAANAETSFEALLSHVISELSKDKSVYKVNAEETSMLMSGVWSPQSIEFSLQQLCLPFLRLSCLLQHHLYGAPSPAAWYEEEEFPSLAVCLGLLASAPQPSNNAHSASCLQWAVDAFDLVTQWCAEVTGLSQMQAEQSLTLLVQEPEWAAPRLLQLPDNYNVIFQYYHRKACTACKKVPKDPALCLVCGAFVCLKGVCCKQQGICECVLHSQHCGAATGIFLLINASVIIIIRGHRFCLWGSVYLDAHGEEDRDLRRGKPLFLCEERYRVLEQQWVSHTFDHINKRWGPHYNGL
;
A
#
# COMPACT_ATOMS: atom_id res chain seq x y z
N MET A 1 -5.67 -3.67 -23.25
CA MET A 1 -5.98 -4.83 -22.37
C MET A 1 -5.81 -4.51 -20.89
N LEU A 2 -4.59 -4.39 -20.33
CA LEU A 2 -4.43 -4.13 -18.88
C LEU A 2 -5.04 -2.80 -18.42
N TYR A 3 -4.89 -1.74 -19.22
CA TYR A 3 -5.51 -0.45 -18.94
C TYR A 3 -7.05 -0.55 -18.89
N ASN A 4 -7.69 -1.36 -19.76
CA ASN A 4 -9.14 -1.54 -19.74
C ASN A 4 -9.62 -2.16 -18.43
N LEU A 5 -8.86 -3.12 -17.88
CA LEU A 5 -9.15 -3.71 -16.58
C LEU A 5 -9.04 -2.65 -15.48
N GLN A 6 -7.94 -1.89 -15.45
CA GLN A 6 -7.75 -0.79 -14.49
C GLN A 6 -8.89 0.24 -14.56
N PHE A 7 -9.31 0.60 -15.78
CA PHE A 7 -10.39 1.55 -16.00
C PHE A 7 -11.74 0.99 -15.52
N THR A 8 -12.00 -0.30 -15.78
CA THR A 8 -13.21 -0.99 -15.29
C THR A 8 -13.24 -1.03 -13.76
N GLN A 9 -12.09 -1.32 -13.12
CA GLN A 9 -11.93 -1.23 -11.67
C GLN A 9 -12.17 0.19 -11.16
N ALA A 10 -11.64 1.21 -11.83
CA ALA A 10 -11.86 2.61 -11.47
C ALA A 10 -13.33 3.01 -11.54
N LEU A 11 -14.07 2.57 -12.58
CA LEU A 11 -15.52 2.79 -12.69
C LEU A 11 -16.28 2.12 -11.54
N ALA A 12 -15.92 0.87 -11.21
CA ALA A 12 -16.54 0.14 -10.11
C ALA A 12 -16.26 0.82 -8.76
N ALA A 13 -15.00 1.16 -8.48
CA ALA A 13 -14.57 1.89 -7.29
C ALA A 13 -15.28 3.25 -7.14
N LEU A 14 -15.41 4.00 -8.24
CA LEU A 14 -16.09 5.28 -8.23
C LEU A 14 -17.59 5.10 -7.94
N SER A 15 -18.22 4.07 -8.51
CA SER A 15 -19.65 3.81 -8.30
C SER A 15 -20.01 3.52 -6.85
N THR A 16 -19.08 3.00 -6.03
CA THR A 16 -19.31 2.76 -4.59
C THR A 16 -19.25 4.03 -3.75
N LYS A 17 -18.71 5.13 -4.31
CA LYS A 17 -18.68 6.47 -3.68
C LYS A 17 -19.95 7.28 -3.93
N PHE A 18 -20.82 6.84 -4.83
CA PHE A 18 -22.07 7.52 -5.18
C PHE A 18 -23.20 7.17 -4.21
N SER A 19 -24.04 8.16 -3.90
CA SER A 19 -25.31 7.93 -3.23
C SER A 19 -26.22 7.01 -4.07
N PRO A 20 -27.23 6.36 -3.48
CA PRO A 20 -28.22 5.59 -4.24
C PRO A 20 -28.90 6.41 -5.35
N GLU A 21 -29.21 7.68 -5.09
CA GLU A 21 -29.84 8.60 -6.03
C GLU A 21 -28.88 8.96 -7.18
N GLU A 22 -27.61 9.22 -6.85
CA GLU A 22 -26.58 9.52 -7.85
C GLU A 22 -26.30 8.32 -8.77
N ARG A 23 -26.26 7.10 -8.21
CA ARG A 23 -26.14 5.88 -9.02
C ARG A 23 -27.30 5.73 -9.99
N GLN A 24 -28.53 5.97 -9.52
CA GLN A 24 -29.71 5.92 -10.39
C GLN A 24 -29.65 6.97 -11.50
N ALA A 25 -29.22 8.19 -11.18
CA ALA A 25 -29.08 9.29 -12.13
C ALA A 25 -28.04 8.96 -13.22
N TRP A 26 -26.83 8.53 -12.82
CA TRP A 26 -25.75 8.17 -13.74
C TRP A 26 -26.02 6.88 -14.53
N SER A 27 -26.72 5.90 -13.92
CA SER A 27 -27.21 4.73 -14.64
C SER A 27 -28.17 5.12 -15.76
N THR A 28 -29.08 6.07 -15.51
CA THR A 28 -30.09 6.48 -16.50
C THR A 28 -29.47 7.37 -17.60
N SER A 29 -28.63 8.34 -17.21
CA SER A 29 -28.01 9.28 -18.17
C SER A 29 -27.04 8.56 -19.12
N GLY A 30 -26.22 7.64 -18.60
CA GLY A 30 -25.27 6.88 -19.40
C GLY A 30 -25.92 5.82 -20.30
N ALA A 31 -27.09 5.28 -19.92
CA ALA A 31 -27.83 4.33 -20.76
C ALA A 31 -28.24 4.95 -22.10
N LEU A 32 -28.54 6.26 -22.11
CA LEU A 32 -28.83 7.01 -23.34
C LEU A 32 -27.60 7.08 -24.28
N LYS A 33 -26.40 7.00 -23.72
CA LYS A 33 -25.12 7.05 -24.45
C LYS A 33 -24.66 5.67 -24.93
N LYS A 34 -25.27 4.57 -24.47
CA LYS A 34 -24.92 3.20 -24.87
C LYS A 34 -25.16 2.92 -26.37
N ASN A 35 -26.09 3.63 -26.99
CA ASN A 35 -26.40 3.50 -28.42
C ASN A 35 -25.57 4.45 -29.31
N ALA A 36 -24.68 5.25 -28.73
CA ALA A 36 -23.82 6.15 -29.50
C ALA A 36 -22.68 5.38 -30.18
N ALA A 37 -22.19 5.89 -31.32
CA ALA A 37 -21.10 5.28 -32.06
C ALA A 37 -19.78 5.14 -31.27
N ASN A 38 -19.63 5.91 -30.18
CA ASN A 38 -18.45 5.94 -29.30
C ASN A 38 -18.75 5.40 -27.89
N ALA A 39 -19.79 4.56 -27.74
CA ALA A 39 -20.22 4.04 -26.44
C ALA A 39 -19.10 3.28 -25.69
N GLU A 40 -18.30 2.50 -26.40
CA GLU A 40 -17.19 1.72 -25.81
C GLU A 40 -16.02 2.57 -25.31
N THR A 41 -15.95 3.84 -25.71
CA THR A 41 -14.94 4.82 -25.28
C THR A 41 -15.58 5.98 -24.52
N SER A 42 -16.81 5.81 -24.03
CA SER A 42 -17.52 6.79 -23.21
C SER A 42 -17.55 6.33 -21.76
N PHE A 43 -16.93 7.11 -20.87
CA PHE A 43 -16.96 6.77 -19.45
C PHE A 43 -18.41 6.71 -18.92
N GLU A 44 -19.33 7.54 -19.43
CA GLU A 44 -20.72 7.58 -18.97
C GLU A 44 -21.49 6.31 -19.35
N ALA A 45 -21.31 5.82 -20.60
CA ALA A 45 -21.93 4.58 -21.05
C ALA A 45 -21.39 3.38 -20.27
N LEU A 46 -20.07 3.32 -20.06
CA LEU A 46 -19.42 2.25 -19.30
C LEU A 46 -19.78 2.31 -17.81
N LEU A 47 -19.81 3.51 -17.21
CA LEU A 47 -20.21 3.72 -15.80
C LEU A 47 -21.65 3.28 -15.56
N SER A 48 -22.57 3.66 -16.45
CA SER A 48 -23.97 3.22 -16.40
C SER A 48 -24.07 1.70 -16.45
N HIS A 49 -23.31 1.06 -17.33
CA HIS A 49 -23.29 -0.39 -17.45
C HIS A 49 -22.71 -1.07 -16.19
N VAL A 50 -21.59 -0.58 -15.66
CA VAL A 50 -21.00 -1.08 -14.41
C VAL A 50 -21.98 -0.96 -13.24
N ILE A 51 -22.64 0.20 -13.07
CA ILE A 51 -23.65 0.40 -12.03
C ILE A 51 -24.80 -0.61 -12.19
N SER A 52 -25.29 -0.81 -13.42
CA SER A 52 -26.37 -1.75 -13.70
C SER A 52 -26.00 -3.19 -13.35
N GLU A 53 -24.79 -3.63 -13.74
CA GLU A 53 -24.30 -4.98 -13.47
C GLU A 53 -24.04 -5.22 -11.98
N LEU A 54 -23.34 -4.31 -11.30
CA LEU A 54 -23.02 -4.45 -9.87
C LEU A 54 -24.27 -4.33 -8.98
N SER A 55 -25.29 -3.56 -9.40
CA SER A 55 -26.54 -3.42 -8.65
C SER A 55 -27.40 -4.69 -8.65
N LYS A 56 -27.10 -5.67 -9.52
CA LYS A 56 -27.75 -6.99 -9.48
C LYS A 56 -27.42 -7.73 -8.18
N ASP A 57 -26.25 -7.48 -7.61
CA ASP A 57 -25.84 -8.01 -6.32
C ASP A 57 -26.17 -7.03 -5.18
N LYS A 58 -26.78 -7.55 -4.10
CA LYS A 58 -27.25 -6.73 -2.98
C LYS A 58 -26.15 -6.40 -1.96
N SER A 59 -24.96 -6.99 -2.05
CA SER A 59 -23.89 -6.86 -1.06
C SER A 59 -22.90 -5.75 -1.40
N VAL A 60 -22.59 -5.55 -2.69
CA VAL A 60 -21.53 -4.65 -3.17
C VAL A 60 -21.65 -3.23 -2.61
N TYR A 61 -22.86 -2.67 -2.61
CA TYR A 61 -23.09 -1.28 -2.20
C TYR A 61 -23.56 -1.10 -0.75
N LYS A 62 -23.66 -2.18 0.03
CA LYS A 62 -24.09 -2.08 1.44
C LYS A 62 -22.96 -1.70 2.39
N VAL A 63 -21.71 -2.03 2.04
CA VAL A 63 -20.57 -1.88 2.95
C VAL A 63 -20.11 -0.42 3.09
N ASN A 64 -20.42 0.44 2.12
CA ASN A 64 -19.99 1.85 2.12
C ASN A 64 -21.02 2.85 2.69
N ALA A 65 -22.18 2.40 3.16
CA ALA A 65 -23.27 3.32 3.53
C ALA A 65 -22.94 4.22 4.74
N GLU A 66 -22.10 3.76 5.67
CA GLU A 66 -21.80 4.50 6.92
C GLU A 66 -20.60 5.45 6.78
N GLU A 67 -19.57 5.13 5.99
CA GLU A 67 -18.39 6.00 5.82
C GLU A 67 -18.58 7.08 4.76
N THR A 68 -19.35 6.82 3.69
CA THR A 68 -19.56 7.77 2.59
C THR A 68 -20.46 8.96 2.99
N SER A 69 -21.25 8.80 4.06
CA SER A 69 -22.24 9.81 4.49
C SER A 69 -21.65 11.08 5.09
N MET A 70 -20.37 11.09 5.50
CA MET A 70 -19.79 12.24 6.23
C MET A 70 -18.76 13.06 5.45
N LEU A 71 -18.23 12.60 4.30
CA LEU A 71 -17.04 13.21 3.71
C LEU A 71 -17.17 13.83 2.31
N MET A 72 -18.29 13.64 1.59
CA MET A 72 -18.44 14.21 0.23
C MET A 72 -19.79 14.88 0.06
N SER A 73 -19.90 16.16 0.44
CA SER A 73 -21.10 16.99 0.19
C SER A 73 -21.14 17.60 -1.22
N GLY A 74 -20.36 17.06 -2.17
CA GLY A 74 -20.23 17.59 -3.53
C GLY A 74 -21.03 16.77 -4.53
N VAL A 75 -21.83 17.45 -5.37
CA VAL A 75 -22.53 16.82 -6.50
C VAL A 75 -21.50 16.35 -7.52
N TRP A 76 -21.56 15.08 -7.94
CA TRP A 76 -20.72 14.55 -9.01
C TRP A 76 -21.12 15.17 -10.36
N SER A 77 -20.18 15.87 -11.01
CA SER A 77 -20.32 16.39 -12.37
C SER A 77 -19.55 15.52 -13.37
N PRO A 78 -19.83 15.58 -14.69
CA PRO A 78 -19.03 14.87 -15.68
C PRO A 78 -17.53 15.16 -15.55
N GLN A 79 -17.16 16.40 -15.22
CA GLN A 79 -15.78 16.83 -15.04
C GLN A 79 -15.15 16.26 -13.77
N SER A 80 -15.88 16.22 -12.64
CA SER A 80 -15.32 15.65 -11.41
C SER A 80 -15.20 14.13 -11.47
N ILE A 81 -16.10 13.46 -12.21
CA ILE A 81 -16.01 12.02 -12.51
C ILE A 81 -14.78 11.75 -13.38
N GLU A 82 -14.61 12.46 -14.49
CA GLU A 82 -13.45 12.31 -15.37
C GLU A 82 -12.14 12.51 -14.60
N PHE A 83 -12.05 13.58 -13.81
CA PHE A 83 -10.89 13.83 -12.95
C PHE A 83 -10.62 12.66 -12.00
N SER A 84 -11.66 12.14 -11.34
CA SER A 84 -11.53 11.02 -10.41
C SER A 84 -11.10 9.73 -11.09
N LEU A 85 -11.61 9.45 -12.30
CA LEU A 85 -11.20 8.29 -13.10
C LEU A 85 -9.72 8.38 -13.50
N GLN A 86 -9.24 9.57 -13.89
CA GLN A 86 -7.82 9.78 -14.16
C GLN A 86 -6.98 9.51 -12.91
N GLN A 87 -7.36 10.07 -11.74
CA GLN A 87 -6.64 9.85 -10.48
C GLN A 87 -6.58 8.37 -10.09
N LEU A 88 -7.67 7.63 -10.27
CA LEU A 88 -7.70 6.18 -10.01
C LEU A 88 -6.84 5.36 -10.98
N CYS A 89 -6.58 5.87 -12.19
CA CYS A 89 -5.76 5.20 -13.20
C CYS A 89 -4.27 5.61 -13.14
N LEU A 90 -3.94 6.79 -12.61
CA LEU A 90 -2.57 7.33 -12.55
C LEU A 90 -1.53 6.38 -11.94
N PRO A 91 -1.77 5.70 -10.80
CA PRO A 91 -0.77 4.79 -10.22
C PRO A 91 -0.39 3.65 -11.16
N PHE A 92 -1.37 3.06 -11.86
CA PHE A 92 -1.13 2.03 -12.87
C PHE A 92 -0.24 2.58 -13.99
N LEU A 93 -0.54 3.80 -14.47
CA LEU A 93 0.23 4.45 -15.53
C LEU A 93 1.66 4.79 -15.08
N ARG A 94 1.84 5.32 -13.87
CA ARG A 94 3.15 5.62 -13.25
C ARG A 94 4.01 4.36 -13.15
N LEU A 95 3.47 3.30 -12.57
CA LEU A 95 4.17 2.01 -12.42
C LEU A 95 4.49 1.38 -13.78
N SER A 96 3.55 1.44 -14.73
CA SER A 96 3.76 0.93 -16.08
C SER A 96 4.88 1.69 -16.80
N CYS A 97 4.92 3.02 -16.69
CA CYS A 97 5.99 3.83 -17.28
C CYS A 97 7.35 3.55 -16.62
N LEU A 98 7.40 3.42 -15.29
CA LEU A 98 8.62 3.05 -14.57
C LEU A 98 9.12 1.66 -15.00
N LEU A 99 8.22 0.70 -15.16
CA LEU A 99 8.56 -0.64 -15.63
C LEU A 99 9.06 -0.61 -17.09
N GLN A 100 8.39 0.15 -17.96
CA GLN A 100 8.82 0.33 -19.35
C GLN A 100 10.20 1.00 -19.44
N HIS A 101 10.45 2.02 -18.62
CA HIS A 101 11.76 2.66 -18.49
C HIS A 101 12.83 1.66 -18.05
N HIS A 102 12.56 0.89 -16.99
CA HIS A 102 13.49 -0.09 -16.46
C HIS A 102 13.82 -1.22 -17.45
N LEU A 103 12.82 -1.72 -18.17
CA LEU A 103 12.97 -2.86 -19.08
C LEU A 103 13.53 -2.46 -20.45
N TYR A 104 13.18 -1.28 -20.97
CA TYR A 104 13.46 -0.89 -22.35
C TYR A 104 14.31 0.38 -22.50
N GLY A 105 14.70 1.03 -21.39
CA GLY A 105 15.49 2.26 -21.42
C GLY A 105 14.76 3.45 -22.05
N ALA A 106 13.42 3.44 -22.05
CA ALA A 106 12.59 4.55 -22.50
C ALA A 106 12.96 5.85 -21.74
N PRO A 107 12.70 7.07 -22.26
CA PRO A 107 12.96 8.30 -21.50
C PRO A 107 12.24 8.30 -20.14
N SER A 108 12.94 8.76 -19.10
CA SER A 108 12.40 8.79 -17.74
C SER A 108 11.17 9.71 -17.64
N PRO A 109 10.12 9.34 -16.89
CA PRO A 109 8.94 10.18 -16.66
C PRO A 109 9.22 11.48 -15.87
N ALA A 110 10.46 11.71 -15.43
CA ALA A 110 10.83 12.67 -14.38
C ALA A 110 10.62 14.18 -14.68
N ALA A 111 9.96 14.55 -15.78
CA ALA A 111 9.83 15.95 -16.21
C ALA A 111 8.38 16.34 -16.56
N TRP A 112 7.37 15.68 -16.01
CA TRP A 112 5.98 15.95 -16.39
C TRP A 112 5.29 16.79 -15.31
N TYR A 113 4.66 17.89 -15.74
CA TYR A 113 3.89 18.79 -14.89
C TYR A 113 2.65 18.06 -14.34
N GLU A 114 2.28 18.33 -13.08
CA GLU A 114 1.12 17.68 -12.42
C GLU A 114 -0.18 17.84 -13.23
N GLU A 115 -0.35 18.97 -13.91
CA GLU A 115 -1.56 19.27 -14.71
C GLU A 115 -1.67 18.45 -16.01
N GLU A 116 -0.56 17.92 -16.52
CA GLU A 116 -0.51 17.14 -17.77
C GLU A 116 0.00 15.71 -17.57
N GLU A 117 0.02 15.24 -16.31
CA GLU A 117 0.64 13.97 -15.97
C GLU A 117 -0.05 12.78 -16.65
N PHE A 118 -1.38 12.72 -16.56
CA PHE A 118 -2.17 11.63 -17.15
C PHE A 118 -1.95 11.49 -18.67
N PRO A 119 -2.17 12.53 -19.50
CA PRO A 119 -1.95 12.41 -20.94
C PRO A 119 -0.49 12.10 -21.29
N SER A 120 0.47 12.64 -20.53
CA SER A 120 1.90 12.36 -20.74
C SER A 120 2.24 10.88 -20.52
N LEU A 121 1.76 10.28 -19.43
CA LEU A 121 1.94 8.85 -19.16
C LEU A 121 1.21 7.99 -20.20
N ALA A 122 -0.01 8.37 -20.60
CA ALA A 122 -0.77 7.63 -21.59
C ALA A 122 -0.07 7.61 -22.96
N VAL A 123 0.54 8.73 -23.38
CA VAL A 123 1.35 8.81 -24.61
C VAL A 123 2.64 7.99 -24.48
N CYS A 124 3.33 8.06 -23.34
CA CYS A 124 4.55 7.30 -23.10
C CYS A 124 4.32 5.78 -23.24
N LEU A 125 3.17 5.30 -22.75
CA LEU A 125 2.76 3.90 -22.85
C LEU A 125 2.17 3.53 -24.22
N GLY A 126 2.04 4.48 -25.15
CA GLY A 126 1.43 4.26 -26.45
C GLY A 126 -0.08 4.01 -26.41
N LEU A 127 -0.76 4.39 -25.33
CA LEU A 127 -2.22 4.33 -25.21
C LEU A 127 -2.90 5.42 -26.04
N LEU A 128 -2.22 6.56 -26.21
CA LEU A 128 -2.63 7.67 -27.08
C LEU A 128 -1.58 7.89 -28.17
N ALA A 129 -2.04 8.20 -29.39
CA ALA A 129 -1.17 8.40 -30.56
C ALA A 129 -0.36 9.71 -30.51
N SER A 130 -0.86 10.74 -29.81
CA SER A 130 -0.17 12.02 -29.62
C SER A 130 -0.64 12.69 -28.34
N ALA A 131 0.18 13.57 -27.76
CA ALA A 131 -0.26 14.45 -26.69
C ALA A 131 -1.49 15.26 -27.16
N PRO A 132 -2.59 15.29 -26.39
CA PRO A 132 -3.75 16.10 -26.72
C PRO A 132 -3.33 17.56 -26.88
N GLN A 133 -3.90 18.25 -27.85
CA GLN A 133 -3.80 19.71 -27.91
C GLN A 133 -4.44 20.31 -26.65
N PRO A 134 -3.99 21.46 -26.13
CA PRO A 134 -4.51 22.06 -24.90
C PRO A 134 -6.02 22.39 -24.94
N SER A 135 -6.65 22.39 -26.12
CA SER A 135 -8.10 22.54 -26.28
C SER A 135 -8.90 21.23 -26.19
N ASN A 136 -8.24 20.07 -26.23
CA ASN A 136 -8.84 18.75 -26.10
C ASN A 136 -8.41 18.12 -24.78
N ASN A 137 -9.26 18.20 -23.75
CA ASN A 137 -9.02 17.41 -22.54
C ASN A 137 -8.93 15.92 -22.92
N ALA A 138 -7.79 15.30 -22.61
CA ALA A 138 -7.63 13.86 -22.80
C ALA A 138 -8.62 13.15 -21.89
N HIS A 139 -9.64 12.51 -22.45
CA HIS A 139 -10.52 11.66 -21.68
C HIS A 139 -9.82 10.34 -21.38
N SER A 140 -9.91 9.90 -20.14
CA SER A 140 -9.36 8.63 -19.65
C SER A 140 -9.92 7.42 -20.41
N ALA A 141 -11.19 7.48 -20.85
CA ALA A 141 -11.80 6.46 -21.68
C ALA A 141 -11.24 6.40 -23.12
N SER A 142 -10.58 7.46 -23.62
CA SER A 142 -9.95 7.46 -24.96
C SER A 142 -8.73 6.53 -25.05
N CYS A 143 -8.18 6.11 -23.90
CA CYS A 143 -7.06 5.16 -23.82
C CYS A 143 -7.53 3.70 -23.92
N LEU A 144 -8.84 3.44 -23.97
CA LEU A 144 -9.41 2.10 -24.05
C LEU A 144 -9.22 1.50 -25.44
N GLN A 145 -8.76 0.26 -25.45
CA GLN A 145 -8.64 -0.54 -26.68
C GLN A 145 -9.18 -1.94 -26.40
N TRP A 146 -10.35 -2.24 -26.97
CA TRP A 146 -11.05 -3.49 -26.72
C TRP A 146 -10.73 -4.53 -27.80
N ALA A 147 -10.36 -5.73 -27.37
CA ALA A 147 -10.14 -6.87 -28.28
C ALA A 147 -11.43 -7.63 -28.59
N VAL A 148 -12.46 -7.43 -27.77
CA VAL A 148 -13.80 -8.02 -27.81
C VAL A 148 -14.81 -6.92 -27.46
N ASP A 149 -16.11 -7.18 -27.54
CA ASP A 149 -17.14 -6.22 -27.13
C ASP A 149 -16.90 -5.73 -25.69
N ALA A 150 -16.90 -4.41 -25.52
CA ALA A 150 -16.57 -3.78 -24.24
C ALA A 150 -17.58 -4.14 -23.15
N PHE A 151 -18.87 -4.13 -23.49
CA PHE A 151 -19.96 -4.35 -22.54
C PHE A 151 -20.03 -5.81 -22.09
N ASP A 152 -19.81 -6.75 -23.00
CA ASP A 152 -19.74 -8.17 -22.68
C ASP A 152 -18.58 -8.47 -21.71
N LEU A 153 -17.39 -7.90 -21.96
CA LEU A 153 -16.24 -8.09 -21.08
C LEU A 153 -16.46 -7.50 -19.69
N VAL A 154 -17.05 -6.29 -19.62
CA VAL A 154 -17.40 -5.65 -18.35
C VAL A 154 -18.49 -6.44 -17.62
N THR A 155 -19.51 -6.96 -18.32
CA THR A 155 -20.53 -7.84 -17.73
C THR A 155 -19.90 -9.09 -17.12
N GLN A 156 -19.00 -9.76 -17.85
CA GLN A 156 -18.31 -10.95 -17.33
C GLN A 156 -17.47 -10.60 -16.10
N TRP A 157 -16.69 -9.52 -16.16
CA TRP A 157 -15.88 -9.11 -15.02
C TRP A 157 -16.73 -8.80 -13.77
N CYS A 158 -17.83 -8.07 -13.92
CA CYS A 158 -18.77 -7.79 -12.83
C CYS A 158 -19.37 -9.09 -12.25
N ALA A 159 -19.71 -10.06 -13.09
CA ALA A 159 -20.24 -11.35 -12.66
C ALA A 159 -19.21 -12.15 -11.83
N GLU A 160 -17.95 -12.18 -12.25
CA GLU A 160 -16.88 -12.86 -11.49
C GLU A 160 -16.62 -12.19 -10.13
N VAL A 161 -16.54 -10.85 -10.11
CA VAL A 161 -16.29 -10.11 -8.86
C VAL A 161 -17.44 -10.26 -7.87
N THR A 162 -18.69 -10.22 -8.35
CA THR A 162 -19.86 -10.46 -7.49
C THR A 162 -19.98 -11.92 -7.06
N GLY A 163 -19.59 -12.87 -7.91
CA GLY A 163 -19.50 -14.29 -7.55
C GLY A 163 -18.51 -14.56 -6.40
N LEU A 164 -17.37 -13.86 -6.39
CA LEU A 164 -16.39 -13.94 -5.30
C LEU A 164 -16.94 -13.37 -3.98
N SER A 165 -17.74 -12.29 -4.04
CA SER A 165 -18.38 -11.69 -2.85
C SER A 165 -19.24 -12.69 -2.08
N GLN A 166 -19.89 -13.62 -2.78
CA GLN A 166 -20.73 -14.66 -2.16
C GLN A 166 -19.92 -15.68 -1.35
N MET A 167 -18.62 -15.85 -1.65
CA MET A 167 -17.72 -16.76 -0.94
C MET A 167 -16.90 -16.04 0.14
N GLN A 168 -16.45 -14.80 -0.11
CA GLN A 168 -15.59 -13.99 0.77
C GLN A 168 -15.91 -12.49 0.62
N ALA A 169 -16.97 -12.02 1.27
CA ALA A 169 -17.50 -10.65 1.12
C ALA A 169 -16.49 -9.54 1.45
N GLU A 170 -15.69 -9.70 2.51
CA GLU A 170 -14.69 -8.68 2.94
C GLU A 170 -13.50 -8.55 1.97
N GLN A 171 -13.09 -9.63 1.31
CA GLN A 171 -11.94 -9.64 0.39
C GLN A 171 -12.32 -9.17 -1.03
N SER A 172 -13.59 -9.29 -1.40
CA SER A 172 -14.06 -8.93 -2.74
C SER A 172 -14.15 -7.41 -2.93
N LEU A 173 -14.43 -6.67 -1.86
CA LEU A 173 -14.47 -5.20 -1.87
C LEU A 173 -13.07 -4.57 -1.91
N THR A 174 -12.07 -5.23 -1.32
CA THR A 174 -10.65 -4.82 -1.41
C THR A 174 -10.07 -4.98 -2.82
N LEU A 175 -10.66 -5.85 -3.65
CA LEU A 175 -10.35 -5.96 -5.09
C LEU A 175 -11.04 -4.87 -5.94
N LEU A 176 -12.16 -4.35 -5.46
CA LEU A 176 -12.94 -3.29 -6.12
C LEU A 176 -12.43 -1.89 -5.78
N VAL A 177 -11.95 -1.69 -4.55
CA VAL A 177 -11.53 -0.40 -4.03
C VAL A 177 -10.07 -0.49 -3.61
N GLN A 178 -9.17 -0.10 -4.51
CA GLN A 178 -7.84 0.32 -4.11
C GLN A 178 -7.84 1.84 -4.12
N GLU A 179 -7.99 2.47 -2.95
CA GLU A 179 -7.45 3.82 -2.81
C GLU A 179 -5.94 3.67 -2.84
N PRO A 180 -5.28 4.13 -3.91
CA PRO A 180 -3.86 3.95 -4.06
C PRO A 180 -3.16 5.09 -3.33
N GLU A 181 -3.45 5.27 -2.04
CA GLU A 181 -2.54 6.00 -1.16
C GLU A 181 -1.32 5.11 -0.94
N TRP A 182 -0.42 5.14 -1.93
CA TRP A 182 0.90 4.53 -1.81
C TRP A 182 1.72 5.36 -0.83
N ALA A 183 1.56 5.07 0.45
CA ALA A 183 2.53 5.50 1.44
C ALA A 183 3.84 4.76 1.20
N ALA A 184 4.96 5.49 1.25
CA ALA A 184 6.27 4.85 1.32
C ALA A 184 6.28 3.85 2.49
N PRO A 185 6.98 2.71 2.38
CA PRO A 185 7.12 1.79 3.50
C PRO A 185 7.68 2.55 4.72
N ARG A 186 6.99 2.43 5.86
CA ARG A 186 7.42 3.02 7.13
C ARG A 186 7.62 1.95 8.17
N LEU A 187 8.55 2.20 9.08
CA LEU A 187 8.66 1.41 10.30
C LEU A 187 7.48 1.71 11.23
N LEU A 188 7.22 0.78 12.14
CA LEU A 188 6.23 0.88 13.20
C LEU A 188 6.33 2.24 13.90
N GLN A 189 5.20 2.92 14.10
CA GLN A 189 5.21 4.17 14.86
C GLN A 189 5.42 3.85 16.34
N LEU A 190 6.49 4.40 16.91
CA LEU A 190 6.86 4.17 18.29
C LEU A 190 6.38 5.34 19.17
N PRO A 191 5.93 5.09 20.41
CA PRO A 191 5.60 6.16 21.34
C PRO A 191 6.85 6.97 21.72
N ASP A 192 6.65 8.26 22.00
CA ASP A 192 7.72 9.17 22.42
C ASP A 192 8.41 8.69 23.70
N ASN A 193 7.66 8.32 24.74
CA ASN A 193 8.21 7.85 26.00
C ASN A 193 8.52 6.34 25.97
N TYR A 194 9.79 5.97 26.14
CA TYR A 194 10.23 4.57 26.13
C TYR A 194 9.54 3.70 27.21
N ASN A 195 9.17 4.30 28.34
CA ASN A 195 8.52 3.56 29.43
C ASN A 195 7.20 2.93 28.99
N VAL A 196 6.52 3.49 27.99
CA VAL A 196 5.29 2.89 27.42
C VAL A 196 5.60 1.54 26.79
N ILE A 197 6.66 1.45 25.98
CA ILE A 197 7.13 0.20 25.38
C ILE A 197 7.59 -0.76 26.47
N PHE A 198 8.43 -0.29 27.39
CA PHE A 198 9.02 -1.14 28.42
C PHE A 198 7.94 -1.77 29.31
N GLN A 199 7.01 -0.98 29.83
CA GLN A 199 5.93 -1.49 30.70
C GLN A 199 5.01 -2.47 29.97
N TYR A 200 4.72 -2.23 28.69
CA TYR A 200 3.85 -3.10 27.91
C TYR A 200 4.52 -4.44 27.56
N TYR A 201 5.80 -4.44 27.18
CA TYR A 201 6.48 -5.62 26.63
C TYR A 201 7.37 -6.39 27.62
N HIS A 202 7.96 -5.76 28.64
CA HIS A 202 8.99 -6.38 29.49
C HIS A 202 8.53 -7.66 30.21
N ARG A 203 7.23 -7.79 30.50
CA ARG A 203 6.63 -8.98 31.13
C ARG A 203 5.65 -9.72 30.22
N LYS A 204 5.57 -9.35 28.94
CA LYS A 204 4.65 -9.97 27.99
C LYS A 204 5.14 -11.38 27.65
N ALA A 205 4.23 -12.36 27.72
CA ALA A 205 4.53 -13.72 27.32
C ALA A 205 4.64 -13.82 25.79
N CYS A 206 5.62 -14.58 25.31
CA CYS A 206 5.77 -14.90 23.89
C CYS A 206 4.52 -15.63 23.37
N THR A 207 4.05 -15.26 22.19
CA THR A 207 2.88 -15.87 21.56
C THR A 207 3.12 -17.34 21.19
N ALA A 208 4.36 -17.71 20.83
CA ALA A 208 4.75 -19.06 20.46
C ALA A 208 5.01 -19.97 21.68
N CYS A 209 5.96 -19.62 22.56
CA CYS A 209 6.33 -20.50 23.69
C CYS A 209 5.57 -20.24 25.00
N LYS A 210 4.70 -19.22 25.05
CA LYS A 210 3.91 -18.81 26.23
C LYS A 210 4.73 -18.45 27.48
N LYS A 211 6.06 -18.31 27.36
CA LYS A 211 6.96 -17.86 28.42
C LYS A 211 7.36 -16.41 28.20
N VAL A 212 7.69 -15.71 29.29
CA VAL A 212 8.28 -14.36 29.20
C VAL A 212 9.71 -14.51 28.66
N PRO A 213 10.05 -13.93 27.49
CA PRO A 213 11.39 -14.01 26.92
C PRO A 213 12.42 -13.32 27.82
N LYS A 214 13.64 -13.87 27.90
CA LYS A 214 14.77 -13.17 28.55
C LYS A 214 15.23 -11.97 27.72
N ASP A 215 15.27 -12.16 26.42
CA ASP A 215 15.63 -11.15 25.42
C ASP A 215 14.42 -10.89 24.49
N PRO A 216 13.40 -10.17 24.98
CA PRO A 216 12.24 -9.79 24.19
C PRO A 216 12.66 -8.76 23.12
N ALA A 217 12.24 -9.01 21.88
CA ALA A 217 12.52 -8.16 20.75
C ALA A 217 11.23 -7.83 19.97
N LEU A 218 11.10 -6.59 19.54
CA LEU A 218 9.98 -6.09 18.73
C LEU A 218 10.45 -5.81 17.31
N CYS A 219 9.86 -6.48 16.31
CA CYS A 219 10.14 -6.19 14.90
C CYS A 219 9.54 -4.83 14.52
N LEU A 220 10.38 -3.91 14.05
CA LEU A 220 9.93 -2.59 13.63
C LEU A 220 9.27 -2.57 12.25
N VAL A 221 9.35 -3.66 11.49
CA VAL A 221 8.70 -3.76 10.16
C VAL A 221 7.23 -4.16 10.29
N CYS A 222 6.92 -5.14 11.14
CA CYS A 222 5.56 -5.69 11.25
C CYS A 222 4.95 -5.66 12.66
N GLY A 223 5.69 -5.21 13.68
CA GLY A 223 5.23 -5.16 15.06
C GLY A 223 5.23 -6.51 15.81
N ALA A 224 5.80 -7.58 15.22
CA ALA A 224 5.86 -8.89 15.88
C ALA A 224 6.77 -8.87 17.12
N PHE A 225 6.29 -9.49 18.20
CA PHE A 225 7.04 -9.70 19.45
C PHE A 225 7.67 -11.10 19.48
N VAL A 226 9.00 -11.17 19.45
CA VAL A 226 9.77 -12.41 19.26
C VAL A 226 10.84 -12.63 20.33
N CYS A 227 11.26 -13.87 20.52
CA CYS A 227 12.41 -14.23 21.36
C CYS A 227 13.71 -14.07 20.56
N LEU A 228 14.64 -13.23 21.03
CA LEU A 228 15.91 -12.99 20.33
C LEU A 228 16.90 -14.17 20.46
N LYS A 229 17.29 -14.49 21.70
CA LYS A 229 18.35 -15.46 22.04
C LYS A 229 17.85 -16.66 22.83
N GLY A 230 16.54 -16.84 22.90
CA GLY A 230 15.94 -17.95 23.63
C GLY A 230 16.27 -19.30 22.97
N VAL A 231 16.54 -20.33 23.79
CA VAL A 231 16.42 -21.73 23.33
C VAL A 231 14.96 -22.08 22.99
N CYS A 232 14.00 -21.33 23.55
CA CYS A 232 12.60 -21.39 23.19
C CYS A 232 12.37 -20.79 21.79
N CYS A 233 11.36 -21.30 21.09
CA CYS A 233 11.00 -20.89 19.72
C CYS A 233 12.07 -21.14 18.64
N LYS A 234 13.19 -21.80 18.98
CA LYS A 234 14.19 -22.22 18.00
C LYS A 234 13.62 -23.34 17.13
N GLN A 235 13.66 -23.19 15.81
CA GLN A 235 13.21 -24.21 14.85
C GLN A 235 14.38 -24.66 13.99
N GLN A 236 14.60 -25.96 13.90
CA GLN A 236 15.69 -26.56 13.09
C GLN A 236 17.07 -25.92 13.30
N GLY A 237 17.38 -25.50 14.53
CA GLY A 237 18.65 -24.87 14.83
C GLY A 237 18.72 -23.36 14.57
N ILE A 238 17.62 -22.73 14.13
CA ILE A 238 17.53 -21.29 13.83
C ILE A 238 16.67 -20.58 14.89
N CYS A 239 17.18 -19.50 15.49
CA CYS A 239 16.43 -18.71 16.46
C CYS A 239 15.27 -17.93 15.82
N GLU A 240 14.24 -17.65 16.62
CA GLU A 240 12.97 -17.07 16.16
C GLU A 240 13.16 -15.74 15.41
N CYS A 241 14.02 -14.85 15.87
CA CYS A 241 14.27 -13.57 15.22
C CYS A 241 14.98 -13.70 13.85
N VAL A 242 15.85 -14.70 13.65
CA VAL A 242 16.51 -14.96 12.36
C VAL A 242 15.51 -15.58 11.38
N LEU A 243 14.68 -16.52 11.84
CA LEU A 243 13.58 -17.05 11.02
C LEU A 243 12.58 -15.95 10.66
N HIS A 244 12.26 -15.08 11.61
CA HIS A 244 11.35 -13.97 11.39
C HIS A 244 11.92 -12.98 10.36
N SER A 245 13.21 -12.65 10.39
CA SER A 245 13.80 -11.75 9.39
C SER A 245 13.72 -12.33 7.98
N GLN A 246 13.89 -13.66 7.83
CA GLN A 246 13.73 -14.36 6.56
C GLN A 246 12.32 -14.21 5.99
N HIS A 247 11.29 -14.40 6.83
CA HIS A 247 9.89 -14.33 6.38
C HIS A 247 9.35 -12.90 6.25
N CYS A 248 9.66 -12.00 7.18
CA CYS A 248 9.06 -10.67 7.25
C CYS A 248 9.75 -9.64 6.35
N GLY A 249 11.07 -9.73 6.16
CA GLY A 249 11.85 -8.69 5.50
C GLY A 249 12.88 -9.23 4.52
N ALA A 250 12.62 -10.40 3.93
CA ALA A 250 13.51 -11.06 2.96
C ALA A 250 14.96 -11.15 3.49
N ALA A 251 15.11 -11.70 4.69
CA ALA A 251 16.35 -11.83 5.46
C ALA A 251 16.94 -10.51 5.99
N THR A 252 16.23 -9.39 5.91
CA THR A 252 16.54 -8.15 6.63
C THR A 252 15.54 -7.94 7.77
N GLY A 253 16.01 -7.88 9.01
CA GLY A 253 15.16 -7.66 10.19
C GLY A 253 15.70 -6.55 11.06
N ILE A 254 14.81 -5.66 11.52
CA ILE A 254 15.13 -4.53 12.39
C ILE A 254 14.34 -4.74 13.68
N PHE A 255 15.05 -4.94 14.79
CA PHE A 255 14.41 -5.29 16.05
C PHE A 255 14.84 -4.34 17.16
N LEU A 256 13.86 -3.84 17.92
CA LEU A 256 14.09 -3.13 19.17
C LEU A 256 14.18 -4.14 20.32
N LEU A 257 15.32 -4.17 21.01
CA LEU A 257 15.52 -4.98 22.21
C LEU A 257 14.94 -4.27 23.42
N ILE A 258 13.83 -4.79 23.94
CA ILE A 258 13.01 -4.10 24.95
C ILE A 258 13.77 -3.91 26.28
N ASN A 259 14.60 -4.88 26.66
CA ASN A 259 15.36 -4.80 27.91
C ASN A 259 16.63 -3.94 27.79
N ALA A 260 17.02 -3.58 26.55
CA ALA A 260 18.26 -2.87 26.31
C ALA A 260 18.09 -1.49 25.67
N SER A 261 16.91 -1.17 25.14
CA SER A 261 16.67 0.02 24.31
C SER A 261 17.64 0.11 23.12
N VAL A 262 18.09 -1.03 22.57
CA VAL A 262 19.03 -1.07 21.45
C VAL A 262 18.36 -1.69 20.23
N ILE A 263 18.62 -1.12 19.06
CA ILE A 263 18.25 -1.69 17.77
C ILE A 263 19.31 -2.69 17.32
N ILE A 264 18.88 -3.90 16.99
CA ILE A 264 19.68 -4.91 16.30
C ILE A 264 19.16 -5.07 14.87
N ILE A 265 20.10 -5.11 13.92
CA ILE A 265 19.81 -5.35 12.52
C ILE A 265 20.35 -6.74 12.17
N ILE A 266 19.49 -7.57 11.59
CA ILE A 266 19.85 -8.87 10.99
C ILE A 266 19.79 -8.69 9.48
N ARG A 267 20.82 -9.15 8.75
CA ARG A 267 20.86 -9.13 7.29
C ARG A 267 21.57 -10.38 6.76
N GLY A 268 20.82 -11.26 6.12
CA GLY A 268 21.34 -12.55 5.64
C GLY A 268 21.86 -13.38 6.82
N HIS A 269 23.16 -13.69 6.81
CA HIS A 269 23.84 -14.45 7.88
C HIS A 269 24.57 -13.58 8.91
N ARG A 270 24.37 -12.25 8.84
CA ARG A 270 25.10 -11.26 9.66
C ARG A 270 24.13 -10.48 10.52
N PHE A 271 24.64 -9.93 11.62
CA PHE A 271 23.93 -8.97 12.45
C PHE A 271 24.85 -7.83 12.87
N CYS A 272 24.28 -6.69 13.23
CA CYS A 272 24.99 -5.61 13.91
C CYS A 272 24.07 -4.91 14.92
N LEU A 273 24.68 -4.32 15.96
CA LEU A 273 23.97 -3.37 16.83
C LEU A 273 24.05 -1.99 16.18
N TRP A 274 22.89 -1.39 15.93
CA TRP A 274 22.80 -0.07 15.31
C TRP A 274 22.97 1.06 16.34
N GLY A 275 22.41 0.88 17.54
CA GLY A 275 22.38 1.90 18.60
C GLY A 275 20.98 2.05 19.17
N SER A 276 20.76 3.09 19.98
CA SER A 276 19.41 3.41 20.50
C SER A 276 18.75 4.51 19.67
N VAL A 277 17.46 4.37 19.39
CA VAL A 277 16.62 5.46 18.87
C VAL A 277 15.98 6.27 20.01
N TYR A 278 16.12 5.80 21.25
CA TYR A 278 15.67 6.46 22.47
C TYR A 278 16.84 7.06 23.23
N LEU A 279 16.76 8.35 23.57
CA LEU A 279 17.83 9.10 24.23
C LEU A 279 17.32 9.76 25.51
N ASP A 280 18.21 9.98 26.47
CA ASP A 280 17.88 10.78 27.64
C ASP A 280 17.80 12.29 27.30
N ALA A 281 17.46 13.11 28.29
CA ALA A 281 17.36 14.57 28.13
C ALA A 281 18.66 15.26 27.68
N HIS A 282 19.81 14.57 27.75
CA HIS A 282 21.11 15.07 27.30
C HIS A 282 21.53 14.50 25.94
N GLY A 283 20.66 13.70 25.28
CA GLY A 283 20.97 13.06 24.00
C GLY A 283 21.84 11.81 24.13
N GLU A 284 21.96 11.23 25.34
CA GLU A 284 22.76 10.03 25.58
C GLU A 284 21.93 8.75 25.50
N GLU A 285 22.55 7.66 25.04
CA GLU A 285 21.96 6.32 25.10
C GLU A 285 22.03 5.75 26.53
N ASP A 286 21.03 4.98 26.94
CA ASP A 286 21.08 4.17 28.17
C ASP A 286 20.95 2.67 27.82
N ARG A 287 22.04 2.12 27.27
CA ARG A 287 22.10 0.71 26.86
C ARG A 287 21.90 -0.20 28.07
N ASP A 288 21.14 -1.27 27.89
CA ASP A 288 20.75 -2.21 28.96
C ASP A 288 19.97 -1.53 30.10
N LEU A 289 19.49 -0.30 29.90
CA LEU A 289 18.72 0.49 30.87
C LEU A 289 19.39 0.58 32.25
N ARG A 290 20.73 0.61 32.30
CA ARG A 290 21.49 0.52 33.55
C ARG A 290 21.41 1.79 34.37
N ARG A 291 21.25 2.96 33.74
CA ARG A 291 21.18 4.25 34.43
C ARG A 291 19.76 4.53 34.94
N GLY A 292 18.74 3.92 34.32
CA GLY A 292 17.34 4.07 34.69
C GLY A 292 16.79 5.47 34.40
N LYS A 293 17.42 6.20 33.46
CA LYS A 293 16.95 7.54 33.08
C LYS A 293 15.72 7.44 32.18
N PRO A 294 14.79 8.42 32.24
CA PRO A 294 13.75 8.54 31.23
C PRO A 294 14.37 8.70 29.84
N LEU A 295 13.87 7.93 28.88
CA LEU A 295 14.31 7.99 27.49
C LEU A 295 13.14 8.38 26.58
N PHE A 296 13.45 9.21 25.59
CA PHE A 296 12.51 9.77 24.63
C PHE A 296 12.93 9.46 23.19
N LEU A 297 11.96 9.28 22.30
CA LEU A 297 12.21 8.93 20.91
C LEU A 297 12.90 10.09 20.21
N CYS A 298 14.09 9.84 19.68
CA CYS A 298 14.76 10.78 18.81
C CYS A 298 14.25 10.59 17.38
N GLU A 299 13.30 11.42 16.96
CA GLU A 299 12.72 11.35 15.60
C GLU A 299 13.79 11.35 14.51
N GLU A 300 14.84 12.14 14.67
CA GLU A 300 15.93 12.24 13.69
C GLU A 300 16.66 10.89 13.53
N ARG A 301 17.01 10.24 14.64
CA ARG A 301 17.60 8.89 14.59
C ARG A 301 16.63 7.88 13.98
N TYR A 302 15.34 8.00 14.28
CA TYR A 302 14.32 7.10 13.74
C TYR A 302 14.18 7.24 12.22
N ARG A 303 14.16 8.47 11.71
CA ARG A 303 14.14 8.77 10.28
C ARG A 303 15.37 8.23 9.56
N VAL A 304 16.57 8.37 10.15
CA VAL A 304 17.79 7.79 9.59
C VAL A 304 17.70 6.26 9.53
N LEU A 305 17.21 5.61 10.59
CA LEU A 305 17.02 4.15 10.61
C LEU A 305 16.05 3.70 9.51
N GLU A 306 14.91 4.37 9.36
CA GLU A 306 13.91 4.10 8.33
C GLU A 306 14.46 4.33 6.93
N GLN A 307 15.18 5.43 6.70
CA GLN A 307 15.82 5.72 5.42
C GLN A 307 16.84 4.64 5.04
N GLN A 308 17.65 4.16 5.98
CA GLN A 308 18.61 3.08 5.75
C GLN A 308 17.92 1.76 5.38
N TRP A 309 16.75 1.51 5.97
CA TRP A 309 15.93 0.35 5.65
C TRP A 309 15.34 0.44 4.24
N VAL A 310 14.63 1.53 3.92
CA VAL A 310 13.97 1.73 2.62
C VAL A 310 14.98 1.76 1.47
N SER A 311 16.16 2.32 1.70
CA SER A 311 17.24 2.35 0.70
C SER A 311 18.13 1.10 0.68
N HIS A 312 17.89 0.13 1.58
CA HIS A 312 18.73 -1.07 1.74
C HIS A 312 20.24 -0.80 1.98
N THR A 313 20.58 0.34 2.60
CA THR A 313 21.97 0.84 2.72
C THR A 313 22.69 0.48 4.03
N PHE A 314 22.12 -0.39 4.87
CA PHE A 314 22.73 -0.77 6.15
C PHE A 314 24.19 -1.25 6.04
N ASP A 315 24.55 -1.94 4.95
CA ASP A 315 25.91 -2.44 4.70
C ASP A 315 26.94 -1.30 4.53
N HIS A 316 26.54 -0.14 4.03
CA HIS A 316 27.44 0.99 3.77
C HIS A 316 27.73 1.81 5.03
N ILE A 317 26.78 1.84 5.96
CA ILE A 317 26.82 2.74 7.11
C ILE A 317 27.24 2.00 8.39
N ASN A 318 26.76 0.77 8.60
CA ASN A 318 27.15 -0.02 9.76
C ASN A 318 28.43 -0.80 9.46
N LYS A 319 29.48 -0.53 10.24
CA LYS A 319 30.81 -1.13 10.01
C LYS A 319 31.11 -2.38 10.85
N ARG A 320 30.28 -2.69 11.86
CA ARG A 320 30.52 -3.78 12.82
C ARG A 320 29.50 -4.90 12.66
N TRP A 321 29.63 -5.64 11.57
CA TRP A 321 28.84 -6.85 11.33
C TRP A 321 29.52 -8.07 11.94
N GLY A 322 28.76 -8.86 12.69
CA GLY A 322 29.17 -10.17 13.20
C GLY A 322 28.34 -11.29 12.55
N PRO A 323 28.90 -12.49 12.39
CA PRO A 323 28.11 -13.67 12.01
C PRO A 323 27.18 -14.06 13.16
N HIS A 324 25.92 -14.41 12.86
CA HIS A 324 25.00 -14.93 13.89
C HIS A 324 24.88 -16.46 13.87
N TYR A 325 25.44 -17.21 12.91
CA TYR A 325 25.39 -18.69 12.89
C TYR A 325 24.04 -19.33 13.28
N ASN A 326 22.93 -18.74 12.83
CA ASN A 326 21.55 -19.13 13.22
C ASN A 326 21.21 -19.06 14.74
N GLY A 327 22.07 -18.46 15.56
CA GLY A 327 21.85 -18.12 16.96
C GLY A 327 22.58 -16.83 17.36
N LEU A 328 21.82 -15.78 17.67
CA LEU A 328 22.33 -14.47 18.11
C LEU A 328 22.99 -14.49 19.49
#